data_AF-A0A7X5P9A8-F1
#
_entry.id   AF-A0A7X5P9A8-F1
#
_cell.length_a   1.000
_cell.length_b   1.000
_cell.length_c   1.000
_cell.angle_alpha   90.00
_cell.angle_beta   90.00
_cell.angle_gamma   90.00
#
_symmetry.space_group_name_H-M   'P 1'
#
loop_
_entity.id
_entity.type
_entity.pdbx_description
1 polymer ?
#
loop_
_entity_poly.entity_id
_entity_poly.type
_entity_poly.pdbx_seq_one_letter_code
_entity_poly.pdbx_strand_id
1 'polypeptide(L)'
;MIAYTCKYSPLSILEAFDEVPIKINPITYTFDRADVLMHPNMCTYCKSLLENLIDYNSDQLLLMNCCDSMRRLYDVLKSQSKMKYVYMMDLPHKNNCCSRILLKESFMKFIDSYEKFSGKNFNVEKFKLSIQNHIVTDNTCENNFNSRIALLGGRCDESLVNMIENCTESSVLNLTCTGENFIWDKVPDLSSIDDLILWYAGAILSQTPCMRMSDISYRKKLILSNNISGIIYNTVKFCDYYSFEYASIKNKLNIPILKIETDYTNQSRGQLTTRIEAFIERLFKEKTETSCETFSPLENNCYVAGVDSGSTSTNVVILDKDKNIISYSIVSTGAKSIHGAKAALEVALEKAHLSRDNIKYIVSTGYGRINIPFANEDVTEITCHGIAAHHLNPNIRIVMDIGGQDSKVIRLDENGNIKDFAMNDKCAAGTGRFLDMMARTLQISIDEMSKEGLNWKESLKITNMCTVFAESEVVSLIAENKEKCDIIHGLNDSIASKMLSLLNRVGKEGSYMMTGGVAKNLGVVKALETKLNSKIFICEEPQICGALGAALIALKKYEEAFSK
;
A
#
# COMPACT_ATOMS: atom_id res chain seq x y z
N MET A 1 25.46 -19.38 15.50
CA MET A 1 24.63 -18.71 14.48
C MET A 1 24.77 -17.22 14.73
N ILE A 2 24.89 -16.44 13.66
CA ILE A 2 25.02 -14.99 13.77
C ILE A 2 23.98 -14.32 12.89
N ALA A 3 23.23 -13.39 13.47
CA ALA A 3 22.23 -12.64 12.75
C ALA A 3 22.85 -11.49 11.97
N TYR A 4 22.27 -11.15 10.82
CA TYR A 4 22.63 -9.96 10.07
C TYR A 4 21.39 -9.29 9.46
N THR A 5 21.53 -8.02 9.09
CA THR A 5 20.40 -7.18 8.65
C THR A 5 20.59 -6.57 7.27
N CYS A 6 21.83 -6.29 6.87
CA CYS A 6 22.14 -5.53 5.66
C CYS A 6 22.72 -6.43 4.58
N LYS A 7 22.44 -6.14 3.30
CA LYS A 7 23.01 -6.87 2.17
C LYS A 7 24.52 -6.70 1.97
N TYR A 8 25.07 -5.61 2.51
CA TYR A 8 26.52 -5.36 2.51
C TYR A 8 27.24 -6.14 3.64
N SER A 9 26.52 -6.97 4.39
CA SER A 9 27.14 -7.84 5.40
C SER A 9 28.00 -8.90 4.70
N PRO A 10 29.24 -9.14 5.15
CA PRO A 10 30.16 -10.06 4.49
C PRO A 10 29.84 -11.52 4.82
N LEU A 11 28.84 -12.11 4.15
CA LEU A 11 28.39 -13.48 4.42
C LEU A 11 29.52 -14.51 4.34
N SER A 12 30.39 -14.40 3.33
CA SER A 12 31.51 -15.33 3.19
C SER A 12 32.51 -15.28 4.33
N ILE A 13 32.67 -14.13 4.99
CA ILE A 13 33.52 -14.02 6.17
C ILE A 13 32.87 -14.72 7.37
N LEU A 14 31.56 -14.63 7.52
CA LEU A 14 30.82 -15.33 8.59
C LEU A 14 30.90 -16.86 8.40
N GLU A 15 30.68 -17.33 7.17
CA GLU A 15 30.75 -18.75 6.83
C GLU A 15 32.18 -19.31 6.99
N ALA A 16 33.22 -18.49 6.82
CA ALA A 16 34.61 -18.86 7.09
C ALA A 16 34.89 -19.18 8.58
N PHE A 17 34.01 -18.77 9.49
CA PHE A 17 34.03 -19.12 10.91
C PHE A 17 33.11 -20.30 11.26
N ASP A 18 32.63 -21.07 10.29
CA ASP A 18 31.61 -22.10 10.52
C ASP A 18 30.36 -21.55 11.20
N GLU A 19 30.03 -20.28 10.93
CA GLU A 19 28.78 -19.69 11.35
C GLU A 19 27.72 -19.87 10.27
N VAL A 20 26.49 -20.07 10.73
CA VAL A 20 25.31 -20.01 9.86
C VAL A 20 24.76 -18.58 9.94
N PRO A 21 24.95 -17.75 8.89
CA PRO A 21 24.44 -16.39 8.88
C PRO A 21 22.92 -16.39 8.69
N ILE A 22 22.19 -15.72 9.59
CA ILE A 22 20.73 -15.63 9.54
C ILE A 22 20.31 -14.20 9.21
N LYS A 23 19.64 -14.01 8.08
CA LYS A 23 19.05 -12.72 7.72
C LYS A 23 17.83 -12.46 8.60
N ILE A 24 17.90 -11.48 9.48
CA ILE A 24 16.76 -11.09 10.32
C ILE A 24 15.92 -10.03 9.58
N ASN A 25 14.62 -10.28 9.44
CA ASN A 25 13.67 -9.37 8.80
C ASN A 25 12.25 -9.44 9.43
N PRO A 26 12.09 -9.19 10.74
CA PRO A 26 10.84 -9.43 11.45
C PRO A 26 9.78 -8.39 11.12
N ILE A 27 8.53 -8.86 11.17
CA ILE A 27 7.32 -8.05 11.31
C ILE A 27 6.88 -8.09 12.77
N THR A 28 6.12 -7.09 13.23
CA THR A 28 5.57 -7.04 14.59
C THR A 28 4.08 -6.73 14.60
N TYR A 29 3.43 -6.91 15.74
CA TYR A 29 2.07 -6.44 15.98
C TYR A 29 2.05 -5.02 16.58
N THR A 30 2.96 -4.75 17.52
CA THR A 30 3.10 -3.46 18.21
C THR A 30 4.58 -3.09 18.36
N PHE A 31 4.86 -1.86 18.80
CA PHE A 31 6.20 -1.35 19.06
C PHE A 31 6.41 -1.01 20.53
N ASP A 32 5.67 -1.65 21.43
CA ASP A 32 5.57 -1.20 22.82
C ASP A 32 6.93 -1.23 23.54
N ARG A 33 7.76 -2.25 23.32
CA ARG A 33 9.10 -2.32 23.91
C ARG A 33 10.05 -1.37 23.18
N ALA A 34 9.96 -1.32 21.85
CA ALA A 34 10.81 -0.46 21.04
C ALA A 34 10.59 1.03 21.34
N ASP A 35 9.35 1.48 21.56
CA ASP A 35 9.00 2.87 21.82
C ASP A 35 9.41 3.34 23.23
N VAL A 36 9.68 2.41 24.16
CA VAL A 36 10.30 2.72 25.47
C VAL A 36 11.79 3.01 25.33
N LEU A 37 12.46 2.39 24.36
CA LEU A 37 13.92 2.42 24.21
C LEU A 37 14.40 3.32 23.06
N MET A 38 13.52 3.63 22.10
CA MET A 38 13.81 4.42 20.90
C MET A 38 12.70 5.45 20.68
N HIS A 39 13.03 6.54 20.00
CA HIS A 39 12.06 7.57 19.69
C HIS A 39 10.93 7.04 18.77
N PRO A 40 9.64 7.39 18.99
CA PRO A 40 8.51 6.82 18.23
C PRO A 40 8.59 7.03 16.71
N ASN A 41 9.17 8.15 16.28
CA ASN A 41 9.39 8.51 14.87
C ASN A 41 10.73 7.98 14.30
N MET A 42 11.19 6.83 14.78
CA MET A 42 12.34 6.12 14.23
C MET A 42 11.89 5.10 13.18
N CYS A 43 12.81 4.75 12.27
CA CYS A 43 12.60 3.73 11.25
C CYS A 43 11.91 2.49 11.82
N THR A 44 10.71 2.20 11.30
CA THR A 44 9.86 1.10 11.80
C THR A 44 10.50 -0.27 11.68
N TYR A 45 11.37 -0.48 10.68
CA TYR A 45 12.19 -1.70 10.60
C TYR A 45 13.14 -1.84 11.81
N CYS A 46 13.82 -0.76 12.24
CA CYS A 46 14.70 -0.81 13.41
C CYS A 46 13.92 -1.08 14.69
N LYS A 47 12.72 -0.51 14.81
CA LYS A 47 11.82 -0.80 15.94
C LYS A 47 11.35 -2.25 15.93
N SER A 48 10.93 -2.76 14.77
CA SER A 48 10.51 -4.17 14.61
C SER A 48 11.64 -5.13 14.97
N LEU A 49 12.86 -4.81 14.55
CA LEU A 49 14.05 -5.55 14.91
C LEU A 49 14.26 -5.56 16.43
N LEU A 50 14.23 -4.39 17.09
CA LEU A 50 14.36 -4.30 18.54
C LEU A 50 13.27 -5.09 19.29
N GLU A 51 12.04 -5.02 18.82
CA GLU A 51 10.88 -5.71 19.42
C GLU A 51 11.06 -7.24 19.40
N ASN A 52 11.55 -7.78 18.27
CA ASN A 52 11.63 -9.21 18.00
C ASN A 52 12.99 -9.83 18.31
N LEU A 53 14.03 -9.05 18.64
CA LEU A 53 15.37 -9.60 18.91
C LEU A 53 15.40 -10.59 20.09
N ILE A 54 14.41 -10.56 20.98
CA ILE A 54 14.24 -11.55 22.06
C ILE A 54 13.76 -12.91 21.53
N ASP A 55 12.98 -12.90 20.45
CA ASP A 55 12.33 -14.09 19.89
C ASP A 55 13.25 -14.83 18.91
N TYR A 56 14.33 -14.19 18.46
CA TYR A 56 15.34 -14.82 17.64
C TYR A 56 16.31 -15.64 18.50
N ASN A 57 16.53 -16.89 18.09
CA ASN A 57 17.44 -17.84 18.75
C ASN A 57 18.94 -17.55 18.48
N SER A 58 19.30 -16.27 18.29
CA SER A 58 20.65 -15.79 18.01
C SER A 58 21.00 -14.68 18.99
N ASP A 59 22.01 -14.92 19.82
CA ASP A 59 22.57 -13.95 20.77
C ASP A 59 23.73 -13.12 20.17
N GLN A 60 23.96 -13.27 18.86
CA GLN A 60 25.00 -12.59 18.09
C GLN A 60 24.38 -11.82 16.92
N LEU A 61 24.79 -10.57 16.70
CA LEU A 61 24.26 -9.71 15.66
C LEU A 61 25.34 -8.85 15.01
N LEU A 62 25.43 -8.94 13.69
CA LEU A 62 26.22 -8.06 12.83
C LEU A 62 25.31 -6.98 12.20
N LEU A 63 25.66 -5.72 12.46
CA LEU A 63 25.04 -4.55 11.89
C LEU A 63 26.01 -3.83 10.96
N MET A 64 25.47 -3.20 9.92
CA MET A 64 26.23 -2.28 9.06
C MET A 64 25.84 -0.84 9.39
N ASN A 65 26.81 0.06 9.42
CA ASN A 65 26.62 1.49 9.68
C ASN A 65 26.05 2.18 8.43
N CYS A 66 24.82 1.82 8.07
CA CYS A 66 24.19 2.30 6.85
C CYS A 66 23.32 3.54 7.06
N CYS A 67 22.70 3.72 8.23
CA CYS A 67 21.86 4.89 8.54
C CYS A 67 21.84 5.19 10.04
N ASP A 68 21.38 6.39 10.40
CA ASP A 68 21.32 6.83 11.80
C ASP A 68 20.41 5.95 12.65
N SER A 69 19.32 5.42 12.08
CA SER A 69 18.44 4.50 12.81
C SER A 69 19.15 3.21 13.22
N MET A 70 20.02 2.66 12.36
CA MET A 70 20.81 1.47 12.69
C MET A 70 21.89 1.77 13.73
N ARG A 71 22.48 2.97 13.69
CA ARG A 71 23.44 3.42 14.74
C ARG A 71 22.76 3.53 16.10
N ARG A 72 21.58 4.15 16.16
CA ARG A 72 20.79 4.25 17.40
C ARG A 72 20.35 2.88 17.91
N LEU A 73 19.92 2.00 17.01
CA LEU A 73 19.61 0.62 17.38
C LEU A 73 20.82 -0.07 18.01
N TYR A 74 22.02 0.08 17.44
CA TYR A 74 23.24 -0.47 18.00
C TYR A 74 23.56 0.07 19.40
N ASP A 75 23.44 1.39 19.59
CA ASP A 75 23.65 2.03 20.90
C ASP A 75 22.70 1.42 21.95
N VAL A 76 21.43 1.24 21.59
CA VAL A 76 20.43 0.58 22.46
C VAL A 76 20.81 -0.87 22.73
N LEU A 77 21.10 -1.67 21.70
CA LEU A 77 21.41 -3.10 21.87
C LEU A 77 22.66 -3.32 22.71
N LYS A 78 23.68 -2.47 22.59
CA LYS A 78 24.90 -2.54 23.40
C LYS A 78 24.63 -2.24 24.88
N SER A 79 23.58 -1.47 25.19
CA SER A 79 23.15 -1.23 26.57
C SER A 79 22.31 -2.37 27.16
N GLN A 80 21.85 -3.32 26.35
CA GLN A 80 21.02 -4.44 26.80
C GLN A 80 21.88 -5.66 27.16
N SER A 81 21.54 -6.36 28.23
CA SER A 81 22.30 -7.51 28.75
C SER A 81 22.12 -8.83 27.97
N LYS A 82 21.19 -8.89 27.00
CA LYS A 82 20.79 -10.13 26.34
C LYS A 82 21.68 -10.56 25.18
N MET A 83 22.38 -9.64 24.52
CA MET A 83 23.21 -9.97 23.35
C MET A 83 24.64 -10.28 23.80
N LYS A 84 25.15 -11.48 23.46
CA LYS A 84 26.54 -11.86 23.75
C LYS A 84 27.52 -11.13 22.85
N TYR A 85 27.12 -10.84 21.62
CA TYR A 85 27.95 -10.12 20.66
C TYR A 85 27.11 -9.24 19.74
N VAL A 86 27.41 -7.95 19.73
CA VAL A 86 26.84 -7.00 18.78
C VAL A 86 27.99 -6.23 18.16
N TYR A 87 28.14 -6.31 16.84
CA TYR A 87 29.19 -5.61 16.10
C TYR A 87 28.57 -4.68 15.07
N MET A 88 29.08 -3.46 15.00
CA MET A 88 28.72 -2.48 13.97
C MET A 88 29.92 -2.29 13.04
N MET A 89 29.75 -2.66 11.78
CA MET A 89 30.77 -2.50 10.75
C MET A 89 30.54 -1.22 9.96
N ASP A 90 31.59 -0.41 9.80
CA ASP A 90 31.51 0.80 9.00
C ASP A 90 31.37 0.50 7.50
N LEU A 91 30.39 1.14 6.86
CA LEU A 91 30.10 0.99 5.43
C LEU A 91 30.49 2.28 4.69
N PRO A 92 31.49 2.25 3.80
CA PRO A 92 31.78 3.37 2.92
C PRO A 92 30.59 3.66 1.99
N HIS A 93 30.38 4.93 1.66
CA HIS A 93 29.28 5.36 0.78
C HIS A 93 29.67 5.52 -0.69
N LYS A 94 30.91 5.19 -1.08
CA LYS A 94 31.42 5.31 -2.45
C LYS A 94 31.97 3.95 -2.91
N ASN A 95 32.00 3.70 -4.21
CA ASN A 95 32.71 2.56 -4.80
C ASN A 95 33.94 3.06 -5.59
N ASN A 96 35.00 3.40 -4.86
CA ASN A 96 36.30 3.77 -5.43
C ASN A 96 37.44 3.04 -4.68
N CYS A 97 38.67 3.14 -5.17
CA CYS A 97 39.82 2.43 -4.59
C CYS A 97 39.97 2.67 -3.07
N CYS A 98 39.86 3.92 -2.61
CA CYS A 98 39.95 4.25 -1.19
C CYS A 98 38.84 3.59 -0.35
N SER A 99 37.61 3.55 -0.89
CA SER A 99 36.47 2.96 -0.19
C SER A 99 36.59 1.44 -0.08
N ARG A 100 37.15 0.78 -1.11
CA ARG A 100 37.45 -0.66 -1.07
C ARG A 100 38.48 -0.98 0.01
N ILE A 101 39.53 -0.16 0.13
CA ILE A 101 40.53 -0.29 1.19
C ILE A 101 39.88 -0.09 2.58
N LEU A 102 39.05 0.95 2.76
CA LEU A 102 38.36 1.18 4.04
C LEU A 102 37.44 0.03 4.46
N LEU A 103 36.72 -0.57 3.51
CA LEU A 103 35.87 -1.72 3.78
C LEU A 103 36.69 -2.98 4.06
N LYS A 104 37.81 -3.21 3.34
CA LYS A 104 38.78 -4.27 3.63
C LYS A 104 39.30 -4.17 5.06
N GLU A 105 39.74 -2.98 5.49
CA GLU A 105 40.19 -2.76 6.87
C GLU A 105 39.07 -3.01 7.91
N SER A 106 37.83 -2.69 7.55
CA SER A 106 36.67 -2.96 8.42
C SER A 106 36.37 -4.47 8.52
N PHE A 107 36.56 -5.23 7.45
CA PHE A 107 36.50 -6.69 7.45
C PHE A 107 37.60 -7.30 8.34
N MET A 108 38.84 -6.84 8.22
CA MET A 108 39.95 -7.32 9.04
C MET A 108 39.73 -7.06 10.53
N LYS A 109 39.23 -5.86 10.90
CA LYS A 109 38.85 -5.54 12.29
C LYS A 109 37.75 -6.44 12.82
N PHE A 110 36.76 -6.76 11.98
CA PHE A 110 35.69 -7.67 12.36
C PHE A 110 36.21 -9.10 12.56
N ILE A 111 37.05 -9.61 11.66
CA ILE A 111 37.70 -10.93 11.78
C ILE A 111 38.42 -11.04 13.12
N ASP A 112 39.33 -10.10 13.43
CA ASP A 112 40.07 -10.08 14.70
C ASP A 112 39.13 -9.97 15.93
N SER A 113 38.10 -9.12 15.87
CA SER A 113 37.12 -9.01 16.95
C SER A 113 36.32 -10.29 17.16
N TYR A 114 35.97 -10.99 16.08
CA TYR A 114 35.14 -12.18 16.13
C TYR A 114 35.94 -13.42 16.54
N GLU A 115 37.20 -13.53 16.14
CA GLU A 115 38.14 -14.54 16.65
C GLU A 115 38.26 -14.46 18.17
N LYS A 116 38.47 -13.24 18.70
CA LYS A 116 38.56 -12.99 20.15
C LYS A 116 37.28 -13.35 20.91
N PHE A 117 36.12 -13.11 20.30
CA PHE A 117 34.83 -13.39 20.93
C PHE A 117 34.46 -14.88 20.85
N SER A 118 34.56 -15.48 19.67
CA SER A 118 34.05 -16.83 19.40
C SER A 118 35.06 -17.94 19.75
N GLY A 119 36.35 -17.61 19.82
CA GLY A 119 37.44 -18.60 19.94
C GLY A 119 37.66 -19.44 18.67
N LYS A 120 36.95 -19.15 17.58
CA LYS A 120 37.12 -19.81 16.28
C LYS A 120 38.13 -19.05 15.43
N ASN A 121 38.92 -19.75 14.63
CA ASN A 121 39.88 -19.14 13.71
C ASN A 121 39.26 -18.94 12.32
N PHE A 122 39.66 -17.86 11.64
CA PHE A 122 39.23 -17.59 10.28
C PHE A 122 39.81 -18.62 9.28
N ASN A 123 38.94 -19.33 8.56
CA ASN A 123 39.37 -20.34 7.59
C ASN A 123 39.37 -19.79 6.15
N VAL A 124 40.57 -19.59 5.61
CA VAL A 124 40.81 -19.03 4.26
C VAL A 124 40.22 -19.88 3.14
N GLU A 125 40.32 -21.20 3.24
CA GLU A 125 39.81 -22.12 2.21
C GLU A 125 38.29 -22.15 2.20
N LYS A 126 37.65 -22.10 3.39
CA LYS A 126 36.19 -21.93 3.49
C LYS A 126 35.73 -20.58 2.98
N PHE A 127 36.49 -19.52 3.22
CA PHE A 127 36.20 -18.19 2.66
C PHE A 127 36.19 -18.22 1.13
N LYS A 128 37.23 -18.78 0.50
CA LYS A 128 37.31 -18.94 -0.96
C LYS A 128 36.12 -19.75 -1.51
N LEU A 129 35.83 -20.89 -0.89
CA LEU A 129 34.71 -21.75 -1.29
C LEU A 129 33.36 -21.04 -1.14
N SER A 130 33.16 -20.32 -0.03
CA SER A 130 31.95 -19.55 0.20
C SER A 130 31.75 -18.46 -0.85
N ILE A 131 32.79 -17.69 -1.20
CA ILE A 131 32.68 -16.69 -2.25
C ILE A 131 32.18 -17.32 -3.55
N GLN A 132 32.72 -18.49 -3.94
CA GLN A 132 32.28 -19.20 -5.14
C GLN A 132 30.80 -19.59 -5.09
N ASN A 133 30.28 -19.97 -3.92
CA ASN A 133 28.86 -20.30 -3.74
C ASN A 133 27.93 -19.08 -3.85
N HIS A 134 28.45 -17.86 -3.63
CA HIS A 134 27.68 -16.61 -3.69
C HIS A 134 27.82 -15.86 -5.02
N ILE A 135 28.57 -16.41 -5.99
CA ILE A 135 28.65 -15.87 -7.37
C ILE A 135 27.50 -16.43 -8.19
N VAL A 136 26.87 -15.57 -8.99
CA VAL A 136 25.90 -16.01 -9.99
C VAL A 136 26.61 -16.46 -11.25
N THR A 137 26.35 -17.70 -11.66
CA THR A 137 26.57 -18.16 -13.03
C THR A 137 25.40 -17.70 -13.90
N ASP A 138 25.68 -17.15 -15.09
CA ASP A 138 24.76 -16.48 -16.03
C ASP A 138 23.36 -17.13 -16.25
N ASN A 139 23.19 -18.42 -15.93
CA ASN A 139 21.98 -19.21 -16.17
C ASN A 139 20.79 -18.96 -15.22
N THR A 140 20.91 -18.19 -14.14
CA THR A 140 19.75 -17.91 -13.25
C THR A 140 18.98 -16.64 -13.65
N CYS A 141 19.51 -15.82 -14.53
CA CYS A 141 18.84 -14.60 -14.99
C CYS A 141 17.75 -14.90 -16.03
N GLU A 142 17.91 -15.92 -16.88
CA GLU A 142 16.99 -16.18 -18.00
C GLU A 142 15.56 -16.58 -17.57
N ASN A 143 15.36 -17.04 -16.33
CA ASN A 143 14.04 -17.49 -15.85
C ASN A 143 13.20 -16.40 -15.15
N ASN A 144 13.74 -15.19 -14.90
CA ASN A 144 13.00 -14.10 -14.23
C ASN A 144 12.52 -12.98 -15.18
N PHE A 145 12.68 -13.15 -16.50
CA PHE A 145 12.30 -12.13 -17.49
C PHE A 145 10.81 -12.11 -17.88
N ASN A 146 9.98 -12.95 -17.27
CA ASN A 146 8.52 -12.89 -17.46
C ASN A 146 7.82 -11.94 -16.48
N SER A 147 8.52 -11.43 -15.46
CA SER A 147 7.96 -10.50 -14.47
C SER A 147 7.76 -9.10 -15.05
N ARG A 148 6.50 -8.72 -15.27
CA ARG A 148 6.12 -7.37 -15.73
C ARG A 148 6.09 -6.32 -14.61
N ILE A 149 6.21 -6.73 -13.35
CA ILE A 149 6.15 -5.85 -12.17
C ILE A 149 7.46 -5.88 -11.40
N ALA A 150 8.00 -4.70 -11.08
CA ALA A 150 9.20 -4.55 -10.27
C ALA A 150 8.90 -3.91 -8.91
N LEU A 151 9.44 -4.50 -7.84
CA LEU A 151 9.43 -3.93 -6.50
C LEU A 151 10.73 -3.17 -6.24
N LEU A 152 10.64 -1.85 -6.10
CA LEU A 152 11.77 -0.94 -5.90
C LEU A 152 11.67 -0.20 -4.57
N GLY A 153 12.78 0.40 -4.15
CA GLY A 153 12.83 1.31 -3.00
C GLY A 153 13.46 0.66 -1.77
N GLY A 154 12.88 0.96 -0.61
CA GLY A 154 13.34 0.55 0.69
C GLY A 154 13.09 -0.94 0.99
N ARG A 155 13.69 -1.38 2.10
CA ARG A 155 13.61 -2.77 2.60
C ARG A 155 12.15 -3.23 2.71
N CYS A 156 11.84 -4.43 2.20
CA CYS A 156 10.55 -5.08 2.37
C CYS A 156 10.70 -6.47 3.03
N ASP A 157 9.64 -6.94 3.67
CA ASP A 157 9.52 -8.31 4.15
C ASP A 157 8.94 -9.25 3.09
N GLU A 158 9.09 -10.56 3.31
CA GLU A 158 8.66 -11.60 2.37
C GLU A 158 7.15 -11.61 2.17
N SER A 159 6.36 -11.24 3.19
CA SER A 159 4.91 -11.18 3.04
C SER A 159 4.45 -10.12 2.04
N LEU A 160 5.19 -9.02 1.90
CA LEU A 160 4.90 -8.01 0.88
C LEU A 160 5.18 -8.54 -0.53
N VAL A 161 6.27 -9.29 -0.71
CA VAL A 161 6.60 -9.90 -2.00
C VAL A 161 5.51 -10.89 -2.38
N ASN A 162 5.18 -11.83 -1.49
CA ASN A 162 4.12 -12.82 -1.71
C ASN A 162 2.76 -12.15 -1.97
N MET A 163 2.46 -11.05 -1.26
CA MET A 163 1.22 -10.28 -1.50
C MET A 163 1.18 -9.73 -2.92
N ILE A 164 2.26 -9.13 -3.41
CA ILE A 164 2.29 -8.60 -4.78
C ILE A 164 2.19 -9.75 -5.78
N GLU A 165 2.94 -10.83 -5.58
CA GLU A 165 2.92 -12.01 -6.47
C GLU A 165 1.53 -12.63 -6.56
N ASN A 166 0.82 -12.72 -5.43
CA ASN A 166 -0.57 -13.16 -5.40
C ASN A 166 -1.50 -12.22 -6.17
N CYS A 167 -1.34 -10.90 -6.02
CA CYS A 167 -2.15 -9.92 -6.76
C CYS A 167 -1.83 -9.92 -8.27
N THR A 168 -0.61 -10.31 -8.68
CA THR A 168 -0.18 -10.30 -10.08
C THR A 168 -0.26 -11.66 -10.77
N GLU A 169 -0.53 -12.73 -10.04
CA GLU A 169 -0.44 -14.13 -10.51
C GLU A 169 0.89 -14.43 -11.25
N SER A 170 1.96 -13.77 -10.81
CA SER A 170 3.27 -13.75 -11.50
C SER A 170 4.37 -13.41 -10.51
N SER A 171 5.60 -13.85 -10.79
CA SER A 171 6.76 -13.50 -9.98
C SER A 171 7.07 -12.01 -10.06
N VAL A 172 7.60 -11.46 -8.97
CA VAL A 172 7.93 -10.03 -8.88
C VAL A 172 9.44 -9.83 -8.91
N LEU A 173 9.90 -8.91 -9.75
CA LEU A 173 11.31 -8.53 -9.78
C LEU A 173 11.65 -7.67 -8.54
N ASN A 174 12.18 -8.29 -7.49
CA ASN A 174 12.55 -7.61 -6.25
C ASN A 174 13.90 -6.88 -6.34
N LEU A 175 13.87 -5.59 -6.66
CA LEU A 175 15.03 -4.69 -6.75
C LEU A 175 15.32 -3.92 -5.46
N THR A 176 14.74 -4.35 -4.33
CA THR A 176 15.02 -3.76 -3.01
C THR A 176 16.29 -4.35 -2.41
N CYS A 177 16.70 -3.89 -1.23
CA CYS A 177 17.85 -4.49 -0.53
C CYS A 177 17.58 -5.89 0.03
N THR A 178 16.33 -6.39 -0.01
CA THR A 178 15.98 -7.74 0.45
C THR A 178 15.85 -8.76 -0.67
N GLY A 179 15.84 -8.33 -1.93
CA GLY A 179 15.93 -9.23 -3.08
C GLY A 179 17.31 -9.87 -3.21
N GLU A 180 17.49 -10.58 -4.32
CA GLU A 180 18.75 -11.25 -4.63
C GLU A 180 19.87 -10.22 -4.85
N ASN A 181 20.97 -10.36 -4.12
CA ASN A 181 22.12 -9.47 -4.24
C ASN A 181 23.30 -10.30 -4.72
N PHE A 182 23.59 -10.20 -6.01
CA PHE A 182 24.60 -11.02 -6.66
C PHE A 182 25.95 -10.31 -6.73
N ILE A 183 27.01 -11.10 -6.58
CA ILE A 183 28.37 -10.71 -6.97
C ILE A 183 28.50 -11.07 -8.45
N TRP A 184 28.64 -10.06 -9.31
CA TRP A 184 28.67 -10.21 -10.76
C TRP A 184 30.07 -10.44 -11.33
N ASP A 185 31.09 -10.55 -10.48
CA ASP A 185 32.49 -10.69 -10.88
C ASP A 185 32.98 -12.13 -10.68
N LYS A 186 33.75 -12.63 -11.66
CA LYS A 186 34.51 -13.88 -11.49
C LYS A 186 35.52 -13.71 -10.36
N VAL A 187 35.63 -14.70 -9.48
CA VAL A 187 36.69 -14.72 -8.47
C VAL A 187 38.03 -14.75 -9.19
N PRO A 188 38.89 -13.73 -8.96
CA PRO A 188 40.23 -13.74 -9.50
C PRO A 188 41.07 -14.81 -8.78
N ASP A 189 41.97 -15.45 -9.52
CA ASP A 189 42.96 -16.36 -8.95
C ASP A 189 44.05 -15.55 -8.23
N LEU A 190 43.81 -15.26 -6.95
CA LEU A 190 44.68 -14.47 -6.09
C LEU A 190 45.31 -15.37 -5.01
N SER A 191 46.65 -15.32 -4.90
CA SER A 191 47.42 -16.06 -3.90
C SER A 191 47.41 -15.40 -2.52
N SER A 192 47.25 -14.08 -2.48
CA SER A 192 47.24 -13.27 -1.26
C SER A 192 45.82 -13.16 -0.68
N ILE A 193 45.67 -13.49 0.61
CA ILE A 193 44.42 -13.29 1.35
C ILE A 193 44.03 -11.81 1.41
N ASP A 194 45.01 -10.92 1.56
CA ASP A 194 44.78 -9.48 1.63
C ASP A 194 44.17 -8.95 0.33
N ASP A 195 44.67 -9.43 -0.81
CA ASP A 195 44.17 -9.04 -2.13
C ASP A 195 42.79 -9.65 -2.39
N LEU A 196 42.54 -10.87 -1.91
CA LEU A 196 41.22 -11.51 -2.02
C LEU A 196 40.16 -10.78 -1.19
N ILE A 197 40.49 -10.36 0.04
CA ILE A 197 39.57 -9.56 0.88
C ILE A 197 39.34 -8.18 0.27
N LEU A 198 40.36 -7.56 -0.33
CA LEU A 198 40.23 -6.29 -1.04
C LEU A 198 39.33 -6.41 -2.27
N TRP A 199 39.49 -7.47 -3.05
CA TRP A 199 38.59 -7.77 -4.17
C TRP A 199 37.16 -8.00 -3.68
N TYR A 200 36.98 -8.78 -2.61
CA TYR A 200 35.68 -9.06 -2.02
C TYR A 200 34.99 -7.79 -1.50
N ALA A 201 35.74 -6.86 -0.90
CA ALA A 201 35.22 -5.53 -0.56
C ALA A 201 34.73 -4.76 -1.79
N GLY A 202 35.45 -4.86 -2.92
CA GLY A 202 35.00 -4.35 -4.21
C GLY A 202 33.69 -5.00 -4.68
N ALA A 203 33.61 -6.33 -4.64
CA ALA A 203 32.42 -7.09 -5.02
C ALA A 203 31.19 -6.69 -4.18
N ILE A 204 31.34 -6.58 -2.86
CA ILE A 204 30.27 -6.14 -1.95
C ILE A 204 29.82 -4.70 -2.28
N LEU A 205 30.73 -3.76 -2.55
CA LEU A 205 30.38 -2.39 -2.91
C LEU A 205 29.79 -2.25 -4.33
N SER A 206 30.04 -3.21 -5.21
CA SER A 206 29.51 -3.25 -6.59
C SER A 206 28.10 -3.83 -6.68
N GLN A 207 27.54 -4.37 -5.59
CA GLN A 207 26.12 -4.73 -5.53
C GLN A 207 25.22 -3.54 -5.88
N THR A 208 23.99 -3.80 -6.31
CA THR A 208 22.99 -2.76 -6.60
C THR A 208 22.96 -1.71 -5.49
N PRO A 209 23.19 -0.42 -5.76
CA PRO A 209 23.43 0.53 -4.68
C PRO A 209 22.19 0.73 -3.81
N CYS A 210 22.40 0.84 -2.50
CA CYS A 210 21.44 1.41 -1.57
C CYS A 210 21.36 2.93 -1.77
N MET A 211 20.24 3.56 -1.39
CA MET A 211 20.08 5.02 -1.42
C MET A 211 21.02 5.82 -0.50
N ARG A 212 21.86 5.12 0.28
CA ARG A 212 22.94 5.70 1.08
C ARG A 212 24.27 5.80 0.34
N MET A 213 24.41 5.09 -0.78
CA MET A 213 25.57 5.21 -1.65
C MET A 213 25.51 6.53 -2.43
N SER A 214 26.65 7.13 -2.68
CA SER A 214 26.76 8.40 -3.41
C SER A 214 26.40 8.26 -4.89
N ASP A 215 26.72 7.10 -5.47
CA ASP A 215 26.35 6.76 -6.83
C ASP A 215 25.24 5.72 -6.82
N ILE A 216 24.06 6.15 -7.24
CA ILE A 216 22.85 5.33 -7.37
C ILE A 216 22.47 5.08 -8.84
N SER A 217 23.35 5.41 -9.79
CA SER A 217 23.06 5.37 -11.23
C SER A 217 22.66 3.97 -11.70
N TYR A 218 23.25 2.92 -11.12
CA TYR A 218 22.93 1.54 -11.46
C TYR A 218 21.47 1.15 -11.15
N ARG A 219 20.86 1.74 -10.11
CA ARG A 219 19.42 1.53 -9.82
C ARG A 219 18.55 1.98 -10.99
N LYS A 220 18.90 3.08 -11.65
CA LYS A 220 18.18 3.59 -12.83
C LYS A 220 18.36 2.69 -14.04
N LYS A 221 19.58 2.14 -14.23
CA LYS A 221 19.86 1.19 -15.32
C LYS A 221 18.99 -0.06 -15.21
N LEU A 222 18.83 -0.62 -14.01
CA LEU A 222 17.98 -1.78 -13.76
C LEU A 222 16.51 -1.54 -14.13
N ILE A 223 16.00 -0.32 -13.98
CA ILE A 223 14.63 -0.01 -14.39
C ILE A 223 14.50 0.02 -15.92
N LEU A 224 15.51 0.56 -16.61
CA LEU A 224 15.49 0.74 -18.07
C LEU A 224 15.87 -0.53 -18.84
N SER A 225 16.64 -1.44 -18.22
CA SER A 225 17.12 -2.67 -18.85
C SER A 225 16.12 -3.83 -18.83
N ASN A 226 15.05 -3.71 -18.05
CA ASN A 226 14.05 -4.75 -17.88
C ASN A 226 12.74 -4.35 -18.58
N ASN A 227 12.00 -5.32 -19.12
CA ASN A 227 10.69 -5.10 -19.73
C ASN A 227 9.58 -4.89 -18.66
N ILE A 228 9.72 -3.83 -17.85
CA ILE A 228 8.84 -3.55 -16.71
C ILE A 228 7.61 -2.75 -17.17
N SER A 229 6.43 -3.30 -16.92
CA SER A 229 5.13 -2.65 -17.16
C SER A 229 4.66 -1.79 -16.00
N GLY A 230 5.12 -2.04 -14.78
CA GLY A 230 4.77 -1.25 -13.60
C GLY A 230 5.75 -1.39 -12.44
N ILE A 231 5.90 -0.32 -11.65
CA ILE A 231 6.80 -0.28 -10.49
C ILE A 231 5.99 -0.09 -9.21
N ILE A 232 6.16 -0.98 -8.26
CA ILE A 232 5.72 -0.78 -6.87
C ILE A 232 6.93 -0.24 -6.11
N TYR A 233 6.85 1.00 -5.65
CA TYR A 233 7.92 1.68 -4.93
C TYR A 233 7.63 1.68 -3.42
N ASN A 234 8.33 0.85 -2.67
CA ASN A 234 8.18 0.74 -1.22
C ASN A 234 9.06 1.77 -0.49
N THR A 235 8.48 2.48 0.47
CA THR A 235 9.23 3.23 1.50
C THR A 235 8.93 2.65 2.87
N VAL A 236 9.95 2.50 3.71
CA VAL A 236 9.74 2.14 5.12
C VAL A 236 9.34 3.41 5.87
N LYS A 237 8.32 3.34 6.72
CA LYS A 237 7.86 4.47 7.53
C LYS A 237 9.02 4.98 8.41
N PHE A 238 9.25 6.29 8.35
CA PHE A 238 10.39 7.00 8.93
C PHE A 238 11.76 6.61 8.35
N CYS A 239 11.80 6.22 7.07
CA CYS A 239 13.04 6.11 6.31
C CYS A 239 13.16 7.27 5.32
N ASP A 240 14.14 8.14 5.56
CA ASP A 240 14.24 9.42 4.83
C ASP A 240 14.72 9.24 3.38
N TYR A 241 15.64 8.31 3.15
CA TYR A 241 16.42 8.25 1.90
C TYR A 241 15.61 7.85 0.65
N TYR A 242 14.71 6.88 0.78
CA TYR A 242 13.99 6.34 -0.38
C TYR A 242 12.87 7.28 -0.87
N SER A 243 12.37 8.17 -0.02
CA SER A 243 11.40 9.18 -0.46
C SER A 243 11.99 10.18 -1.45
N PHE A 244 13.29 10.51 -1.33
CA PHE A 244 13.98 11.39 -2.29
C PHE A 244 14.16 10.74 -3.66
N GLU A 245 14.50 9.45 -3.72
CA GLU A 245 14.59 8.73 -4.99
C GLU A 245 13.24 8.68 -5.69
N TYR A 246 12.18 8.31 -4.97
CA TYR A 246 10.81 8.30 -5.51
C TYR A 246 10.46 9.66 -6.16
N ALA A 247 10.67 10.76 -5.44
CA ALA A 247 10.39 12.10 -5.95
C ALA A 247 11.20 12.41 -7.22
N SER A 248 12.43 11.91 -7.32
CA SER A 248 13.29 12.12 -8.49
C SER A 248 12.87 11.31 -9.72
N ILE A 249 12.25 10.14 -9.54
CA ILE A 249 11.92 9.21 -10.63
C ILE A 249 10.45 9.28 -11.07
N LYS A 250 9.51 9.66 -10.18
CA LYS A 250 8.06 9.67 -10.45
C LYS A 250 7.70 10.40 -11.76
N ASN A 251 8.35 11.52 -12.02
CA ASN A 251 8.05 12.38 -13.18
C ASN A 251 9.02 12.18 -14.36
N LYS A 252 10.02 11.30 -14.22
CA LYS A 252 11.07 11.07 -15.24
C LYS A 252 10.91 9.74 -15.96
N LEU A 253 10.19 8.79 -15.36
CA LEU A 253 9.93 7.48 -15.94
C LEU A 253 8.56 7.49 -16.61
N ASN A 254 8.47 6.95 -17.83
CA ASN A 254 7.21 6.72 -18.53
C ASN A 254 6.52 5.41 -18.10
N ILE A 255 6.98 4.79 -17.02
CA ILE A 255 6.42 3.55 -16.46
C ILE A 255 5.51 3.94 -15.28
N PRO A 256 4.28 3.42 -15.17
CA PRO A 256 3.42 3.66 -14.03
C PRO A 256 4.08 3.24 -12.70
N ILE A 257 3.97 4.08 -11.67
CA ILE A 257 4.58 3.84 -10.36
C ILE A 257 3.55 4.00 -9.24
N LEU A 258 3.37 2.96 -8.42
CA LEU A 258 2.63 3.01 -7.16
C LEU A 258 3.60 3.19 -5.99
N LYS A 259 3.52 4.30 -5.25
CA LYS A 259 4.24 4.43 -3.97
C LYS A 259 3.45 3.78 -2.84
N ILE A 260 4.04 2.81 -2.15
CA ILE A 260 3.51 2.26 -0.90
C ILE A 260 4.44 2.60 0.27
N GLU A 261 3.88 2.66 1.47
CA GLU A 261 4.64 2.83 2.70
C GLU A 261 4.39 1.65 3.63
N THR A 262 5.45 0.93 4.00
CA THR A 262 5.41 -0.18 4.94
C THR A 262 5.79 0.30 6.34
N ASP A 263 5.06 -0.16 7.35
CA ASP A 263 5.34 0.14 8.75
C ASP A 263 5.79 -1.09 9.55
N TYR A 264 6.07 -2.22 8.89
CA TYR A 264 6.46 -3.49 9.53
C TYR A 264 5.45 -3.99 10.58
N THR A 265 4.19 -3.54 10.50
CA THR A 265 3.09 -4.03 11.34
C THR A 265 2.12 -4.89 10.53
N ASN A 266 1.47 -5.85 11.19
CA ASN A 266 0.42 -6.67 10.54
C ASN A 266 -0.85 -5.86 10.20
N GLN A 267 -1.09 -4.75 10.88
CA GLN A 267 -2.34 -3.98 10.78
C GLN A 267 -2.52 -3.25 9.45
N SER A 268 -1.42 -2.92 8.76
CA SER A 268 -1.43 -2.13 7.53
C SER A 268 -1.64 -2.95 6.25
N ARG A 269 -1.67 -4.29 6.35
CA ARG A 269 -1.66 -5.21 5.20
C ARG A 269 -2.87 -5.06 4.28
N GLY A 270 -4.10 -5.10 4.81
CA GLY A 270 -5.30 -5.04 3.98
C GLY A 270 -5.38 -3.77 3.12
N GLN A 271 -4.85 -2.64 3.63
CA GLN A 271 -4.75 -1.39 2.88
C GLN A 271 -3.74 -1.50 1.73
N LEU A 272 -2.58 -2.09 1.99
CA LEU A 272 -1.55 -2.29 0.96
C LEU A 272 -2.08 -3.18 -0.15
N THR A 273 -2.78 -4.27 0.19
CA THR A 273 -3.41 -5.18 -0.76
C THR A 273 -4.35 -4.45 -1.72
N THR A 274 -5.35 -3.72 -1.21
CA THR A 274 -6.30 -2.96 -2.06
C THR A 274 -5.60 -1.96 -2.99
N ARG A 275 -4.54 -1.29 -2.51
CA ARG A 275 -3.78 -0.33 -3.33
C ARG A 275 -2.96 -1.00 -4.41
N ILE A 276 -2.40 -2.17 -4.13
CA ILE A 276 -1.65 -2.98 -5.08
C ILE A 276 -2.62 -3.53 -6.13
N GLU A 277 -3.73 -4.14 -5.72
CA GLU A 277 -4.77 -4.66 -6.63
C GLU A 277 -5.28 -3.57 -7.58
N ALA A 278 -5.68 -2.40 -7.08
CA ALA A 278 -6.14 -1.30 -7.92
C ALA A 278 -5.06 -0.83 -8.92
N PHE A 279 -3.78 -0.91 -8.54
CA PHE A 279 -2.67 -0.60 -9.43
C PHE A 279 -2.46 -1.69 -10.49
N ILE A 280 -2.58 -2.96 -10.13
CA ILE A 280 -2.48 -4.09 -11.05
C ILE A 280 -3.66 -4.11 -12.03
N GLU A 281 -4.90 -3.92 -11.56
CA GLU A 281 -6.12 -3.78 -12.37
C GLU A 281 -5.95 -2.69 -13.43
N ARG A 282 -5.35 -1.55 -13.05
CA ARG A 282 -5.04 -0.46 -13.98
C ARG A 282 -4.04 -0.87 -15.05
N LEU A 283 -3.03 -1.68 -14.72
CA LEU A 283 -1.96 -2.08 -15.64
C LEU A 283 -2.40 -3.14 -16.64
N PHE A 284 -3.17 -4.13 -16.19
CA PHE A 284 -3.53 -5.31 -16.98
C PHE A 284 -4.97 -5.28 -17.47
N LYS A 285 -5.39 -4.15 -18.05
CA LYS A 285 -6.75 -3.94 -18.55
C LYS A 285 -7.23 -4.94 -19.61
N GLU A 286 -6.40 -5.92 -19.99
CA GLU A 286 -6.73 -7.05 -20.83
C GLU A 286 -6.08 -8.33 -20.27
N LYS A 287 -6.91 -9.38 -20.08
CA LYS A 287 -6.61 -10.75 -19.64
C LYS A 287 -6.83 -11.04 -18.15
N THR A 288 -8.09 -11.23 -17.78
CA THR A 288 -8.44 -12.38 -16.93
C THR A 288 -9.18 -13.39 -17.82
N GLU A 289 -8.46 -14.45 -18.22
CA GLU A 289 -9.07 -15.68 -18.72
C GLU A 289 -9.52 -16.47 -17.50
N THR A 290 -10.78 -16.30 -17.10
CA THR A 290 -11.42 -17.19 -16.14
C THR A 290 -11.97 -18.39 -16.88
N SER A 291 -11.81 -19.58 -16.31
CA SER A 291 -12.29 -20.86 -16.83
C SER A 291 -13.77 -20.78 -17.24
N CYS A 292 -14.06 -21.00 -18.52
CA CYS A 292 -15.41 -21.06 -19.04
C CYS A 292 -16.18 -22.24 -18.44
N GLU A 293 -17.14 -21.94 -17.56
CA GLU A 293 -18.34 -22.78 -17.47
C GLU A 293 -19.19 -22.48 -18.71
N THR A 294 -19.68 -23.54 -19.38
CA THR A 294 -20.52 -23.41 -20.58
C THR A 294 -21.87 -22.79 -20.20
N PHE A 295 -22.10 -21.54 -20.60
CA PHE A 295 -23.38 -20.86 -20.42
C PHE A 295 -24.29 -21.03 -21.66
N SER A 296 -25.60 -21.13 -21.44
CA SER A 296 -26.64 -21.23 -22.48
C SER A 296 -26.82 -19.91 -23.25
N PRO A 297 -27.24 -19.92 -24.53
CA PRO A 297 -27.36 -18.72 -25.37
C PRO A 297 -28.21 -17.63 -24.71
N LEU A 298 -27.86 -16.36 -24.98
CA LEU A 298 -28.50 -15.13 -24.47
C LEU A 298 -30.03 -15.22 -24.47
N GLU A 299 -30.61 -15.57 -23.32
CA GLU A 299 -32.04 -15.44 -23.06
C GLU A 299 -32.40 -13.95 -22.98
N ASN A 300 -33.60 -13.58 -23.45
CA ASN A 300 -34.09 -12.19 -23.43
C ASN A 300 -34.18 -11.56 -22.03
N ASN A 301 -34.07 -12.35 -20.96
CA ASN A 301 -34.09 -11.92 -19.56
C ASN A 301 -32.72 -12.16 -18.88
N CYS A 302 -31.69 -11.48 -19.38
CA CYS A 302 -30.37 -11.51 -18.76
C CYS A 302 -30.24 -10.39 -17.73
N TYR A 303 -30.00 -10.76 -16.47
CA TYR A 303 -29.72 -9.81 -15.40
C TYR A 303 -28.35 -10.11 -14.78
N VAL A 304 -27.65 -9.05 -14.39
CA VAL A 304 -26.39 -9.13 -13.65
C VAL A 304 -26.49 -8.28 -12.39
N ALA A 305 -25.64 -8.55 -11.40
CA ALA A 305 -25.63 -7.78 -10.17
C ALA A 305 -24.23 -7.30 -9.79
N GLY A 306 -24.18 -6.13 -9.15
CA GLY A 306 -23.00 -5.64 -8.46
C GLY A 306 -23.27 -5.52 -6.98
N VAL A 307 -22.33 -5.99 -6.16
CA VAL A 307 -22.44 -5.98 -4.69
C VAL A 307 -21.29 -5.18 -4.10
N ASP A 308 -21.59 -4.01 -3.55
CA ASP A 308 -20.61 -3.17 -2.85
C ASP A 308 -20.76 -3.34 -1.34
N SER A 309 -19.87 -4.12 -0.72
CA SER A 309 -19.85 -4.35 0.71
C SER A 309 -18.88 -3.38 1.39
N GLY A 310 -19.37 -2.17 1.66
CA GLY A 310 -18.66 -1.15 2.44
C GLY A 310 -18.67 -1.40 3.94
N SER A 311 -18.02 -0.50 4.69
CA SER A 311 -17.87 -0.60 6.16
C SER A 311 -19.13 -0.23 6.95
N THR A 312 -20.07 0.48 6.34
CA THR A 312 -21.30 0.98 6.98
C THR A 312 -22.55 0.44 6.28
N SER A 313 -22.57 0.50 4.96
CA SER A 313 -23.65 -0.04 4.13
C SER A 313 -23.12 -1.07 3.13
N THR A 314 -23.99 -2.02 2.80
CA THR A 314 -23.85 -2.90 1.65
C THR A 314 -24.91 -2.53 0.62
N ASN A 315 -24.47 -2.29 -0.60
CA ASN A 315 -25.31 -1.80 -1.69
C ASN A 315 -25.36 -2.87 -2.79
N VAL A 316 -26.53 -3.11 -3.37
CA VAL A 316 -26.68 -3.99 -4.53
C VAL A 316 -27.40 -3.27 -5.64
N VAL A 317 -26.91 -3.43 -6.88
CA VAL A 317 -27.55 -2.94 -8.10
C VAL A 317 -27.76 -4.11 -9.04
N ILE A 318 -28.96 -4.27 -9.56
CA ILE A 318 -29.31 -5.24 -10.60
C ILE A 318 -29.50 -4.48 -11.92
N LEU A 319 -28.78 -4.91 -12.95
CA LEU A 319 -28.87 -4.36 -14.30
C LEU A 319 -29.48 -5.38 -15.26
N ASP A 320 -30.21 -4.89 -16.25
CA ASP A 320 -30.52 -5.65 -17.47
C ASP A 320 -29.38 -5.55 -18.51
N LYS A 321 -29.55 -6.23 -19.64
CA LYS A 321 -28.63 -6.21 -20.79
C LYS A 321 -28.44 -4.82 -21.41
N ASP A 322 -29.41 -3.93 -21.26
CA ASP A 322 -29.42 -2.60 -21.86
C ASP A 322 -28.85 -1.55 -20.89
N LYS A 323 -28.26 -2.00 -19.76
CA LYS A 323 -27.65 -1.21 -18.69
C LYS A 323 -28.66 -0.40 -17.87
N ASN A 324 -29.95 -0.74 -17.91
CA ASN A 324 -30.95 -0.11 -17.07
C ASN A 324 -30.90 -0.71 -15.66
N ILE A 325 -31.03 0.16 -14.64
CA ILE A 325 -31.17 -0.26 -13.25
C ILE A 325 -32.58 -0.80 -13.05
N ILE A 326 -32.70 -2.11 -12.84
CA ILE A 326 -33.99 -2.77 -12.57
C ILE A 326 -34.38 -2.59 -11.11
N SER A 327 -33.40 -2.74 -10.21
CA SER A 327 -33.57 -2.47 -8.80
C SER A 327 -32.23 -2.20 -8.13
N TYR A 328 -32.31 -1.59 -6.95
CA TYR A 328 -31.17 -1.48 -6.04
C TYR A 328 -31.61 -1.60 -4.59
N SER A 329 -30.65 -1.90 -3.73
CA SER A 329 -30.80 -1.96 -2.28
C SER A 329 -29.62 -1.29 -1.59
N ILE A 330 -29.89 -0.74 -0.41
CA ILE A 330 -28.90 -0.17 0.50
C ILE A 330 -29.30 -0.71 1.88
N VAL A 331 -28.46 -1.56 2.46
CA VAL A 331 -28.70 -2.15 3.79
C VAL A 331 -27.48 -1.91 4.67
N SER A 332 -27.63 -2.03 5.99
CA SER A 332 -26.46 -1.98 6.88
C SER A 332 -25.61 -3.24 6.70
N THR A 333 -24.28 -3.08 6.56
CA THR A 333 -23.35 -4.22 6.40
C THR A 333 -23.39 -5.15 7.62
N GLY A 334 -23.60 -4.59 8.82
CA GLY A 334 -23.54 -5.32 10.08
C GLY A 334 -22.16 -5.87 10.41
N ALA A 335 -22.08 -6.76 11.42
CA ALA A 335 -20.81 -7.30 11.91
C ALA A 335 -20.15 -8.32 10.97
N LYS A 336 -20.92 -8.95 10.07
CA LYS A 336 -20.43 -9.93 9.09
C LYS A 336 -20.87 -9.50 7.70
N SER A 337 -19.93 -9.07 6.86
CA SER A 337 -20.18 -8.58 5.51
C SER A 337 -21.01 -9.55 4.66
N ILE A 338 -20.77 -10.86 4.79
CA ILE A 338 -21.53 -11.88 4.05
C ILE A 338 -23.03 -11.85 4.36
N HIS A 339 -23.44 -11.56 5.61
CA HIS A 339 -24.85 -11.47 5.97
C HIS A 339 -25.48 -10.20 5.39
N GLY A 340 -24.77 -9.07 5.49
CA GLY A 340 -25.19 -7.81 4.87
C GLY A 340 -25.35 -7.95 3.35
N ALA A 341 -24.40 -8.60 2.69
CA ALA A 341 -24.42 -8.84 1.25
C ALA A 341 -25.57 -9.75 0.80
N LYS A 342 -25.86 -10.84 1.55
CA LYS A 342 -27.02 -11.69 1.26
C LYS A 342 -28.33 -10.94 1.42
N ALA A 343 -28.50 -10.23 2.54
CA ALA A 343 -29.70 -9.44 2.80
C ALA A 343 -29.92 -8.34 1.74
N ALA A 344 -28.84 -7.66 1.33
CA ALA A 344 -28.90 -6.65 0.27
C ALA A 344 -29.35 -7.26 -1.06
N LEU A 345 -28.81 -8.43 -1.42
CA LEU A 345 -29.16 -9.12 -2.66
C LEU A 345 -30.62 -9.60 -2.62
N GLU A 346 -31.07 -10.18 -1.51
CA GLU A 346 -32.47 -10.61 -1.33
C GLU A 346 -33.44 -9.43 -1.50
N VAL A 347 -33.18 -8.29 -0.84
CA VAL A 347 -34.01 -7.08 -0.97
C VAL A 347 -34.03 -6.56 -2.42
N ALA A 348 -32.89 -6.58 -3.13
CA ALA A 348 -32.84 -6.15 -4.53
C ALA A 348 -33.63 -7.10 -5.45
N LEU A 349 -33.51 -8.41 -5.24
CA LEU A 349 -34.25 -9.44 -5.98
C LEU A 349 -35.76 -9.32 -5.76
N GLU A 350 -36.21 -9.13 -4.51
CA GLU A 350 -37.61 -8.94 -4.18
C GLU A 350 -38.21 -7.70 -4.87
N LYS A 351 -37.50 -6.57 -4.83
CA LYS A 351 -37.92 -5.34 -5.52
C LYS A 351 -38.00 -5.49 -7.04
N ALA A 352 -37.14 -6.33 -7.62
CA ALA A 352 -37.13 -6.61 -9.04
C ALA A 352 -38.14 -7.70 -9.46
N HIS A 353 -38.79 -8.37 -8.48
CA HIS A 353 -39.58 -9.59 -8.72
C HIS A 353 -38.77 -10.68 -9.45
N LEU A 354 -37.49 -10.84 -9.08
CA LEU A 354 -36.57 -11.81 -9.65
C LEU A 354 -36.17 -12.88 -8.64
N SER A 355 -35.78 -14.04 -9.14
CA SER A 355 -35.11 -15.10 -8.37
C SER A 355 -33.60 -15.02 -8.55
N ARG A 356 -32.83 -15.68 -7.66
CA ARG A 356 -31.37 -15.74 -7.78
C ARG A 356 -30.91 -16.35 -9.11
N ASP A 357 -31.66 -17.28 -9.69
CA ASP A 357 -31.35 -17.96 -10.94
C ASP A 357 -31.44 -17.04 -12.18
N ASN A 358 -32.11 -15.89 -12.03
CA ASN A 358 -32.15 -14.86 -13.07
C ASN A 358 -30.84 -14.05 -13.15
N ILE A 359 -30.02 -14.05 -12.08
CA ILE A 359 -28.76 -13.31 -12.03
C ILE A 359 -27.63 -14.18 -12.58
N LYS A 360 -27.15 -13.83 -13.76
CA LYS A 360 -26.18 -14.62 -14.51
C LYS A 360 -24.73 -14.38 -14.09
N TYR A 361 -24.42 -13.17 -13.64
CA TYR A 361 -23.08 -12.81 -13.19
C TYR A 361 -23.15 -11.79 -12.05
N ILE A 362 -22.28 -11.96 -11.06
CA ILE A 362 -22.17 -11.09 -9.90
C ILE A 362 -20.72 -10.66 -9.71
N VAL A 363 -20.48 -9.35 -9.63
CA VAL A 363 -19.19 -8.80 -9.22
C VAL A 363 -19.32 -8.18 -7.84
N SER A 364 -18.36 -8.44 -6.96
CA SER A 364 -18.28 -7.85 -5.64
C SER A 364 -17.23 -6.74 -5.54
N THR A 365 -17.47 -5.74 -4.71
CA THR A 365 -16.56 -4.62 -4.45
C THR A 365 -16.67 -4.13 -3.00
N GLY A 366 -15.82 -3.16 -2.64
CA GLY A 366 -15.67 -2.65 -1.28
C GLY A 366 -14.74 -3.51 -0.41
N TYR A 367 -14.66 -3.19 0.89
CA TYR A 367 -13.80 -3.88 1.86
C TYR A 367 -14.20 -5.33 2.10
N GLY A 368 -15.51 -5.60 2.07
CA GLY A 368 -16.06 -6.92 2.36
C GLY A 368 -16.03 -7.88 1.18
N ARG A 369 -15.60 -7.45 -0.02
CA ARG A 369 -15.74 -8.18 -1.29
C ARG A 369 -15.16 -9.59 -1.27
N ILE A 370 -13.98 -9.76 -0.66
CA ILE A 370 -13.29 -11.06 -0.55
C ILE A 370 -14.09 -12.08 0.28
N ASN A 371 -15.08 -11.63 1.06
CA ASN A 371 -15.91 -12.46 1.91
C ASN A 371 -17.31 -12.70 1.30
N ILE A 372 -17.47 -12.54 -0.02
CA ILE A 372 -18.73 -12.72 -0.75
C ILE A 372 -18.60 -13.93 -1.69
N PRO A 373 -18.74 -15.17 -1.18
CA PRO A 373 -18.47 -16.39 -1.95
C PRO A 373 -19.48 -16.68 -3.07
N PHE A 374 -20.59 -15.91 -3.14
CA PHE A 374 -21.58 -16.02 -4.20
C PHE A 374 -21.35 -15.03 -5.35
N ALA A 375 -20.32 -14.19 -5.25
CA ALA A 375 -19.84 -13.37 -6.36
C ALA A 375 -18.93 -14.21 -7.26
N ASN A 376 -19.01 -13.98 -8.57
CA ASN A 376 -18.18 -14.66 -9.57
C ASN A 376 -16.77 -14.07 -9.64
N GLU A 377 -16.64 -12.77 -9.38
CA GLU A 377 -15.37 -12.03 -9.41
C GLU A 377 -15.43 -10.91 -8.36
N ASP A 378 -14.27 -10.46 -7.88
CA ASP A 378 -14.14 -9.27 -7.05
C ASP A 378 -13.28 -8.20 -7.73
N VAL A 379 -13.67 -6.95 -7.59
CA VAL A 379 -13.00 -5.80 -8.20
C VAL A 379 -12.91 -4.66 -7.19
N THR A 380 -11.82 -3.89 -7.22
CA THR A 380 -11.67 -2.78 -6.27
C THR A 380 -12.76 -1.71 -6.44
N GLU A 381 -13.08 -1.06 -5.33
CA GLU A 381 -14.07 0.03 -5.28
C GLU A 381 -13.64 1.22 -6.14
N ILE A 382 -12.33 1.44 -6.27
CA ILE A 382 -11.73 2.49 -7.10
C ILE A 382 -12.11 2.28 -8.57
N THR A 383 -11.97 1.06 -9.07
CA THR A 383 -12.37 0.68 -10.43
C THR A 383 -13.88 0.81 -10.62
N CYS A 384 -14.67 0.34 -9.65
CA CYS A 384 -16.12 0.39 -9.74
C CYS A 384 -16.66 1.83 -9.75
N HIS A 385 -16.26 2.69 -8.80
CA HIS A 385 -16.69 4.11 -8.79
C HIS A 385 -16.25 4.86 -10.05
N GLY A 386 -15.05 4.57 -10.57
CA GLY A 386 -14.56 5.16 -11.82
C GLY A 386 -15.44 4.81 -13.02
N ILE A 387 -15.80 3.53 -13.17
CA ILE A 387 -16.69 3.04 -14.24
C ILE A 387 -18.08 3.62 -14.11
N ALA A 388 -18.65 3.62 -12.90
CA ALA A 388 -19.97 4.19 -12.64
C ALA A 388 -20.01 5.69 -12.97
N ALA A 389 -18.99 6.45 -12.57
CA ALA A 389 -18.92 7.87 -12.85
C ALA A 389 -18.85 8.18 -14.35
N HIS A 390 -18.04 7.44 -15.11
CA HIS A 390 -17.94 7.62 -16.55
C HIS A 390 -19.23 7.21 -17.27
N HIS A 391 -19.90 6.15 -16.80
CA HIS A 391 -21.19 5.71 -17.34
C HIS A 391 -22.29 6.75 -17.12
N LEU A 392 -22.38 7.31 -15.92
CA LEU A 392 -23.38 8.32 -15.56
C LEU A 392 -23.13 9.67 -16.25
N ASN A 393 -21.86 10.05 -16.43
CA ASN A 393 -21.48 11.27 -17.12
C ASN A 393 -20.07 11.14 -17.74
N PRO A 394 -19.95 10.98 -19.07
CA PRO A 394 -18.67 10.80 -19.75
C PRO A 394 -17.67 11.96 -19.60
N ASN A 395 -18.13 13.15 -19.19
CA ASN A 395 -17.28 14.33 -19.00
C ASN A 395 -16.58 14.37 -17.64
N ILE A 396 -16.89 13.45 -16.71
CA ILE A 396 -16.27 13.41 -15.38
C ILE A 396 -14.81 13.00 -15.47
N ARG A 397 -13.94 13.79 -14.84
CA ARG A 397 -12.49 13.53 -14.79
C ARG A 397 -12.00 13.27 -13.37
N ILE A 398 -12.75 13.69 -12.36
CA ILE A 398 -12.42 13.49 -10.96
C ILE A 398 -13.64 12.96 -10.23
N VAL A 399 -13.50 11.81 -9.57
CA VAL A 399 -14.50 11.24 -8.65
C VAL A 399 -13.99 11.42 -7.22
N MET A 400 -14.81 12.02 -6.36
CA MET A 400 -14.57 12.20 -4.94
C MET A 400 -15.55 11.31 -4.16
N ASP A 401 -15.10 10.13 -3.75
CA ASP A 401 -15.89 9.20 -2.95
C ASP A 401 -15.68 9.50 -1.46
N ILE A 402 -16.76 9.76 -0.72
CA ILE A 402 -16.75 9.88 0.74
C ILE A 402 -17.67 8.82 1.33
N GLY A 403 -17.05 7.71 1.70
CA GLY A 403 -17.69 6.59 2.36
C GLY A 403 -17.86 6.79 3.87
N GLY A 404 -18.22 5.71 4.56
CA GLY A 404 -18.44 5.71 6.00
C GLY A 404 -17.14 5.78 6.82
N GLN A 405 -16.04 5.21 6.34
CA GLN A 405 -14.77 5.12 7.09
C GLN A 405 -13.55 5.63 6.34
N ASP A 406 -13.65 5.80 5.02
CA ASP A 406 -12.56 6.31 4.20
C ASP A 406 -13.06 7.36 3.20
N SER A 407 -12.12 7.95 2.47
CA SER A 407 -12.42 8.83 1.34
C SER A 407 -11.38 8.64 0.26
N LYS A 408 -11.81 8.76 -1.00
CA LYS A 408 -11.00 8.49 -2.18
C LYS A 408 -11.17 9.59 -3.21
N VAL A 409 -10.10 9.90 -3.91
CA VAL A 409 -10.11 10.72 -5.12
C VAL A 409 -9.57 9.88 -6.26
N ILE A 410 -10.36 9.78 -7.33
CA ILE A 410 -10.06 8.96 -8.50
C ILE A 410 -10.03 9.89 -9.71
N ARG A 411 -8.90 9.92 -10.41
CA ARG A 411 -8.74 10.68 -11.65
C ARG A 411 -8.91 9.77 -12.85
N LEU A 412 -9.81 10.13 -13.74
CA LEU A 412 -10.14 9.41 -14.96
C LEU A 412 -9.49 10.09 -16.17
N ASP A 413 -9.18 9.30 -17.20
CA ASP A 413 -8.88 9.79 -18.54
C ASP A 413 -10.17 10.01 -19.37
N GLU A 414 -10.01 10.38 -20.64
CA GLU A 414 -11.14 10.67 -21.54
C GLU A 414 -12.00 9.44 -21.84
N ASN A 415 -11.44 8.24 -21.71
CA ASN A 415 -12.10 6.96 -21.95
C ASN A 415 -12.66 6.34 -20.66
N GLY A 416 -12.61 7.06 -19.53
CA GLY A 416 -13.05 6.56 -18.24
C GLY A 416 -12.08 5.59 -17.55
N ASN A 417 -10.82 5.50 -18.02
CA ASN A 417 -9.80 4.69 -17.37
C ASN A 417 -9.18 5.44 -16.18
N ILE A 418 -8.82 4.71 -15.13
CA ILE A 418 -8.16 5.29 -13.95
C ILE A 418 -6.73 5.73 -14.30
N LYS A 419 -6.51 7.04 -14.29
CA LYS A 419 -5.20 7.68 -14.54
C LYS A 419 -4.38 7.83 -13.27
N ASP A 420 -5.01 8.13 -12.14
CA ASP A 420 -4.34 8.26 -10.83
C ASP A 420 -5.39 8.21 -9.70
N PHE A 421 -4.98 7.90 -8.48
CA PHE A 421 -5.89 7.91 -7.33
C PHE A 421 -5.16 8.20 -6.01
N ALA A 422 -5.91 8.70 -5.03
CA ALA A 422 -5.44 8.83 -3.65
C ALA A 422 -6.58 8.47 -2.69
N MET A 423 -6.22 7.87 -1.55
CA MET A 423 -7.18 7.49 -0.50
C MET A 423 -6.66 7.83 0.89
N ASN A 424 -7.59 7.94 1.85
CA ASN A 424 -7.32 8.16 3.27
C ASN A 424 -8.09 7.14 4.12
N ASP A 425 -7.42 6.09 4.58
CA ASP A 425 -8.08 4.93 5.23
C ASP A 425 -7.74 4.76 6.70
N LYS A 426 -7.02 5.73 7.31
CA LYS A 426 -6.62 5.65 8.73
C LYS A 426 -7.34 6.65 9.63
N CYS A 427 -8.28 7.42 9.09
CA CYS A 427 -8.91 8.51 9.84
C CYS A 427 -10.40 8.62 9.51
N ALA A 428 -11.25 8.25 10.47
CA ALA A 428 -12.69 8.50 10.38
C ALA A 428 -13.01 9.99 10.22
N ALA A 429 -12.12 10.88 10.69
CA ALA A 429 -12.32 12.30 10.58
C ALA A 429 -12.19 12.75 9.12
N GLY A 430 -13.30 13.22 8.54
CA GLY A 430 -13.43 13.50 7.11
C GLY A 430 -14.39 12.58 6.36
N THR A 431 -15.09 11.67 7.05
CA THR A 431 -15.94 10.62 6.45
C THR A 431 -17.35 10.64 7.04
N GLY A 432 -18.25 9.77 6.55
CA GLY A 432 -19.62 9.67 7.07
C GLY A 432 -19.69 9.38 8.56
N ARG A 433 -18.85 8.48 9.09
CA ARG A 433 -18.85 8.14 10.53
C ARG A 433 -18.49 9.33 11.42
N PHE A 434 -17.71 10.28 10.91
CA PHE A 434 -17.45 11.53 11.63
C PHE A 434 -18.72 12.36 11.74
N LEU A 435 -19.47 12.54 10.65
CA LEU A 435 -20.77 13.23 10.69
C LEU A 435 -21.76 12.53 11.61
N ASP A 436 -21.84 11.20 11.57
CA ASP A 436 -22.73 10.42 12.43
C ASP A 436 -22.45 10.68 13.93
N MET A 437 -21.17 10.73 14.31
CA MET A 437 -20.78 11.02 15.69
C MET A 437 -21.15 12.45 16.07
N MET A 438 -20.84 13.43 15.22
CA MET A 438 -21.16 14.84 15.50
C MET A 438 -22.67 15.10 15.56
N ALA A 439 -23.46 14.44 14.70
CA ALA A 439 -24.92 14.52 14.72
C ALA A 439 -25.48 14.04 16.06
N ARG A 440 -24.93 12.93 16.62
CA ARG A 440 -25.29 12.45 17.96
C ARG A 440 -24.92 13.46 19.05
N THR A 441 -23.72 14.04 18.99
CA THR A 441 -23.27 15.08 19.94
C THR A 441 -24.19 16.31 19.91
N LEU A 442 -24.64 16.71 18.72
CA LEU A 442 -25.55 17.84 18.51
C LEU A 442 -27.04 17.50 18.74
N GLN A 443 -27.34 16.22 18.98
CA GLN A 443 -28.67 15.64 19.16
C GLN A 443 -29.61 15.95 17.99
N ILE A 444 -29.12 15.75 16.76
CA ILE A 444 -29.89 15.90 15.52
C ILE A 444 -29.70 14.66 14.64
N SER A 445 -30.60 14.45 13.69
CA SER A 445 -30.41 13.44 12.65
C SER A 445 -29.39 13.89 11.60
N ILE A 446 -28.82 12.93 10.87
CA ILE A 446 -27.91 13.21 9.75
C ILE A 446 -28.63 13.99 8.64
N ASP A 447 -29.91 13.69 8.41
CA ASP A 447 -30.72 14.36 7.39
C ASP A 447 -30.99 15.83 7.74
N GLU A 448 -31.22 16.13 9.02
CA GLU A 448 -31.31 17.51 9.52
C GLU A 448 -29.95 18.21 9.41
N MET A 449 -28.87 17.54 9.85
CA MET A 449 -27.50 18.08 9.78
C MET A 449 -27.09 18.49 8.35
N SER A 450 -27.52 17.73 7.33
CA SER A 450 -27.27 18.02 5.91
C SER A 450 -27.77 19.41 5.49
N LYS A 451 -28.89 19.87 6.05
CA LYS A 451 -29.56 21.13 5.68
C LYS A 451 -29.24 22.27 6.64
N GLU A 452 -29.15 21.97 7.94
CA GLU A 452 -29.00 22.98 9.00
C GLU A 452 -27.73 23.82 8.81
N GLY A 453 -26.63 23.19 8.41
CA GLY A 453 -25.35 23.85 8.15
C GLY A 453 -25.35 24.81 6.96
N LEU A 454 -26.43 24.92 6.20
CA LEU A 454 -26.57 25.90 5.12
C LEU A 454 -27.03 27.28 5.64
N ASN A 455 -27.62 27.34 6.84
CA ASN A 455 -28.19 28.55 7.43
C ASN A 455 -27.21 29.26 8.39
N TRP A 456 -25.92 28.98 8.26
CA TRP A 456 -24.87 29.56 9.12
C TRP A 456 -24.71 31.07 8.87
N LYS A 457 -24.24 31.77 9.90
CA LYS A 457 -23.96 33.21 9.93
C LYS A 457 -22.54 33.51 10.41
N GLU A 458 -22.01 32.66 11.30
CA GLU A 458 -20.64 32.74 11.80
C GLU A 458 -19.81 31.58 11.27
N SER A 459 -18.64 31.87 10.69
CA SER A 459 -17.73 30.83 10.22
C SER A 459 -16.86 30.32 11.37
N LEU A 460 -17.25 29.18 11.94
CA LEU A 460 -16.47 28.50 12.98
C LEU A 460 -15.44 27.56 12.35
N LYS A 461 -14.23 27.54 12.90
CA LYS A 461 -13.15 26.66 12.42
C LYS A 461 -12.93 25.52 13.39
N ILE A 462 -13.20 24.30 12.95
CA ILE A 462 -12.88 23.07 13.68
C ILE A 462 -11.42 22.71 13.38
N THR A 463 -10.58 22.76 14.41
CA THR A 463 -9.13 22.64 14.30
C THR A 463 -8.62 21.21 14.49
N ASN A 464 -9.36 20.38 15.23
CA ASN A 464 -8.91 19.05 15.57
C ASN A 464 -9.08 18.03 14.42
N MET A 465 -7.98 17.33 14.12
CA MET A 465 -7.92 16.35 13.04
C MET A 465 -8.46 14.97 13.46
N CYS A 466 -8.57 14.67 14.75
CA CYS A 466 -9.07 13.40 15.30
C CYS A 466 -10.54 13.54 15.70
N THR A 467 -11.37 12.54 15.37
CA THR A 467 -12.81 12.54 15.70
C THR A 467 -13.08 12.73 17.20
N VAL A 468 -12.29 12.11 18.07
CA VAL A 468 -12.45 12.21 19.54
C VAL A 468 -12.20 13.64 20.04
N PHE A 469 -11.17 14.30 19.52
CA PHE A 469 -10.87 15.68 19.92
C PHE A 469 -11.82 16.69 19.27
N ALA A 470 -12.28 16.42 18.05
CA ALA A 470 -13.30 17.22 17.39
C ALA A 470 -14.64 17.16 18.15
N GLU A 471 -14.99 16.02 18.74
CA GLU A 471 -16.17 15.92 19.61
C GLU A 471 -16.04 16.85 20.83
N SER A 472 -14.91 16.83 21.52
CA SER A 472 -14.66 17.74 22.64
C SER A 472 -14.71 19.21 22.22
N GLU A 473 -14.15 19.55 21.05
CA GLU A 473 -14.21 20.90 20.48
C GLU A 473 -15.65 21.34 20.19
N VAL A 474 -16.47 20.45 19.63
CA VAL A 474 -17.90 20.72 19.40
C VAL A 474 -18.64 20.92 20.73
N VAL A 475 -18.38 20.11 21.75
CA VAL A 475 -18.98 20.27 23.08
C VAL A 475 -18.59 21.63 23.70
N SER A 476 -17.34 22.07 23.53
CA SER A 476 -16.91 23.40 23.97
C SER A 476 -17.67 24.52 23.25
N LEU A 477 -17.84 24.44 21.93
CA LEU A 477 -18.60 25.43 21.15
C LEU A 477 -20.08 25.49 21.58
N ILE A 478 -20.67 24.34 21.91
CA ILE A 478 -22.03 24.28 22.47
C ILE A 478 -22.07 25.00 23.84
N ALA A 479 -21.09 24.75 24.70
CA ALA A 479 -21.00 25.40 26.02
C ALA A 479 -20.79 26.93 25.91
N GLU A 480 -20.15 27.39 24.84
CA GLU A 480 -19.99 28.80 24.49
C GLU A 480 -21.27 29.43 23.88
N ASN A 481 -22.38 28.67 23.80
CA ASN A 481 -23.64 29.07 23.18
C ASN A 481 -23.50 29.47 21.70
N LYS A 482 -22.60 28.80 20.95
CA LYS A 482 -22.56 28.93 19.49
C LYS A 482 -23.77 28.26 18.86
N GLU A 483 -24.29 28.87 17.79
CA GLU A 483 -25.43 28.34 17.06
C GLU A 483 -25.11 27.01 16.38
N LYS A 484 -26.07 26.09 16.39
CA LYS A 484 -25.88 24.74 15.82
C LYS A 484 -25.53 24.81 14.33
N CYS A 485 -26.18 25.68 13.56
CA CYS A 485 -25.91 25.83 12.13
C CYS A 485 -24.46 26.26 11.84
N ASP A 486 -23.89 27.12 12.69
CA ASP A 486 -22.50 27.59 12.57
C ASP A 486 -21.50 26.47 12.88
N ILE A 487 -21.77 25.67 13.91
CA ILE A 487 -20.96 24.49 14.26
C ILE A 487 -20.98 23.48 13.11
N ILE A 488 -22.17 23.17 12.58
CA ILE A 488 -22.33 22.23 11.47
C ILE A 488 -21.61 22.74 10.21
N HIS A 489 -21.67 24.04 9.92
CA HIS A 489 -20.88 24.61 8.84
C HIS A 489 -19.38 24.40 9.02
N GLY A 490 -18.85 24.63 10.23
CA GLY A 490 -17.44 24.36 10.54
C GLY A 490 -17.04 22.89 10.36
N LEU A 491 -17.94 21.95 10.71
CA LEU A 491 -17.76 20.52 10.48
C LEU A 491 -17.74 20.18 8.98
N ASN A 492 -18.68 20.74 8.21
CA ASN A 492 -18.75 20.56 6.75
C ASN A 492 -17.48 21.12 6.07
N ASP A 493 -17.00 22.29 6.49
CA ASP A 493 -15.78 22.90 5.98
C ASP A 493 -14.52 22.07 6.28
N SER A 494 -14.48 21.45 7.46
CA SER A 494 -13.39 20.54 7.86
C SER A 494 -13.32 19.31 6.95
N ILE A 495 -14.46 18.68 6.66
CA ILE A 495 -14.54 17.54 5.71
C ILE A 495 -14.13 17.99 4.30
N ALA A 496 -14.66 19.10 3.83
CA ALA A 496 -14.34 19.63 2.50
C ALA A 496 -12.84 19.95 2.36
N SER A 497 -12.21 20.50 3.39
CA SER A 497 -10.78 20.79 3.42
C SER A 497 -9.92 19.52 3.34
N LYS A 498 -10.35 18.44 3.99
CA LYS A 498 -9.67 17.13 3.92
C LYS A 498 -9.75 16.51 2.54
N MET A 499 -10.93 16.51 1.95
CA MET A 499 -11.12 16.03 0.58
C MET A 499 -10.30 16.86 -0.42
N LEU A 500 -10.24 18.20 -0.25
CA LEU A 500 -9.39 19.06 -1.08
C LEU A 500 -7.89 18.73 -0.96
N SER A 501 -7.42 18.41 0.26
CA SER A 501 -6.05 17.97 0.51
C SER A 501 -5.74 16.65 -0.22
N LEU A 502 -6.70 15.71 -0.21
CA LEU A 502 -6.59 14.46 -0.95
C LEU A 502 -6.56 14.69 -2.46
N LEU A 503 -7.43 15.58 -2.95
CA LEU A 503 -7.53 15.97 -4.36
C LEU A 503 -6.23 16.60 -4.89
N ASN A 504 -5.58 17.45 -4.09
CA ASN A 504 -4.30 18.08 -4.45
C ASN A 504 -3.19 17.05 -4.77
N ARG A 505 -3.29 15.81 -4.28
CA ARG A 505 -2.30 14.75 -4.54
C ARG A 505 -2.43 14.12 -5.94
N VAL A 506 -3.61 14.24 -6.56
CA VAL A 506 -3.98 13.60 -7.84
C VAL A 506 -4.12 14.63 -8.98
N GLY A 507 -4.52 15.86 -8.64
CA GLY A 507 -4.72 16.97 -9.56
C GLY A 507 -6.18 17.45 -9.63
N LYS A 508 -6.38 18.69 -10.07
CA LYS A 508 -7.67 19.43 -10.03
C LYS A 508 -8.21 19.78 -11.43
N GLU A 509 -8.03 18.90 -12.39
CA GLU A 509 -8.37 19.20 -13.80
C GLU A 509 -9.61 18.43 -14.25
N GLY A 510 -10.58 19.18 -14.79
CA GLY A 510 -11.81 18.64 -15.39
C GLY A 510 -13.03 18.69 -14.47
N SER A 511 -14.07 17.96 -14.87
CA SER A 511 -15.37 17.95 -14.17
C SER A 511 -15.33 17.02 -12.97
N TYR A 512 -15.96 17.46 -11.87
CA TYR A 512 -15.99 16.76 -10.59
C TYR A 512 -17.30 16.02 -10.40
N MET A 513 -17.23 14.79 -9.90
CA MET A 513 -18.36 14.04 -9.36
C MET A 513 -18.09 13.69 -7.91
N MET A 514 -19.13 13.68 -7.08
CA MET A 514 -19.05 13.17 -5.71
C MET A 514 -19.94 11.93 -5.56
N THR A 515 -19.39 10.88 -4.95
CA THR A 515 -20.06 9.60 -4.68
C THR A 515 -19.99 9.25 -3.19
N GLY A 516 -20.70 8.19 -2.79
CA GLY A 516 -20.77 7.73 -1.41
C GLY A 516 -21.88 8.41 -0.60
N GLY A 517 -22.04 7.98 0.66
CA GLY A 517 -23.13 8.44 1.54
C GLY A 517 -23.10 9.93 1.84
N VAL A 518 -21.92 10.51 1.99
CA VAL A 518 -21.77 11.93 2.34
C VAL A 518 -22.12 12.86 1.17
N ALA A 519 -22.23 12.35 -0.06
CA ALA A 519 -22.73 13.13 -1.20
C ALA A 519 -24.19 13.59 -1.02
N LYS A 520 -24.96 12.95 -0.12
CA LYS A 520 -26.31 13.39 0.29
C LYS A 520 -26.29 14.55 1.30
N ASN A 521 -25.12 14.89 1.86
CA ASN A 521 -24.95 16.04 2.76
C ASN A 521 -24.76 17.33 1.95
N LEU A 522 -25.82 18.14 1.84
CA LEU A 522 -25.82 19.36 1.02
C LEU A 522 -24.82 20.41 1.55
N GLY A 523 -24.63 20.48 2.86
CA GLY A 523 -23.62 21.34 3.49
C GLY A 523 -22.19 21.00 3.08
N VAL A 524 -21.83 19.71 3.08
CA VAL A 524 -20.49 19.25 2.63
C VAL A 524 -20.32 19.51 1.13
N VAL A 525 -21.32 19.18 0.31
CA VAL A 525 -21.30 19.45 -1.13
C VAL A 525 -21.07 20.94 -1.38
N LYS A 526 -21.82 21.81 -0.71
CA LYS A 526 -21.70 23.27 -0.88
C LYS A 526 -20.33 23.79 -0.44
N ALA A 527 -19.79 23.27 0.66
CA ALA A 527 -18.45 23.63 1.12
C ALA A 527 -17.37 23.19 0.10
N LEU A 528 -17.50 22.00 -0.48
CA LEU A 528 -16.62 21.51 -1.54
C LEU A 528 -16.72 22.36 -2.82
N GLU A 529 -17.92 22.63 -3.32
CA GLU A 529 -18.12 23.49 -4.50
C GLU A 529 -17.48 24.87 -4.30
N THR A 530 -17.65 25.45 -3.11
CA THR A 530 -17.08 26.76 -2.75
C THR A 530 -15.55 26.72 -2.79
N LYS A 531 -14.93 25.69 -2.20
CA LYS A 531 -13.46 25.54 -2.18
C LYS A 531 -12.87 25.18 -3.55
N LEU A 532 -13.63 24.48 -4.40
CA LEU A 532 -13.22 24.12 -5.76
C LEU A 532 -13.45 25.26 -6.76
N ASN A 533 -14.28 26.24 -6.41
CA ASN A 533 -14.82 27.22 -7.34
C ASN A 533 -15.40 26.56 -8.61
N SER A 534 -16.08 25.42 -8.42
CA SER A 534 -16.64 24.60 -9.50
C SER A 534 -17.85 23.82 -9.00
N LYS A 535 -18.73 23.47 -9.94
CA LYS A 535 -19.89 22.62 -9.66
C LYS A 535 -19.51 21.16 -9.60
N ILE A 536 -20.17 20.44 -8.70
CA ILE A 536 -19.99 19.00 -8.52
C ILE A 536 -21.22 18.31 -9.08
N PHE A 537 -21.00 17.33 -9.96
CA PHE A 537 -22.05 16.44 -10.41
C PHE A 537 -22.40 15.44 -9.31
N ILE A 538 -23.69 15.32 -9.00
CA ILE A 538 -24.23 14.36 -8.04
C ILE A 538 -25.36 13.64 -8.76
N CYS A 539 -25.24 12.31 -8.86
CA CYS A 539 -26.31 11.48 -9.39
C CYS A 539 -27.44 11.29 -8.36
N GLU A 540 -28.59 10.79 -8.79
CA GLU A 540 -29.78 10.63 -7.94
C GLU A 540 -29.47 9.81 -6.68
N GLU A 541 -28.76 8.69 -6.84
CA GLU A 541 -28.37 7.81 -5.73
C GLU A 541 -26.84 7.63 -5.68
N PRO A 542 -26.10 8.53 -5.02
CA PRO A 542 -24.63 8.48 -5.00
C PRO A 542 -24.06 7.33 -4.17
N GLN A 543 -24.87 6.72 -3.29
CA GLN A 543 -24.46 5.59 -2.46
C GLN A 543 -24.27 4.30 -3.26
N ILE A 544 -25.00 4.13 -4.36
CA ILE A 544 -24.97 2.88 -5.13
C ILE A 544 -23.89 2.87 -6.22
N CYS A 545 -23.09 3.94 -6.38
CA CYS A 545 -22.12 4.04 -7.47
C CYS A 545 -21.09 2.91 -7.47
N GLY A 546 -20.61 2.47 -6.30
CA GLY A 546 -19.72 1.30 -6.20
C GLY A 546 -20.39 0.03 -6.76
N ALA A 547 -21.62 -0.26 -6.32
CA ALA A 547 -22.38 -1.41 -6.79
C ALA A 547 -22.75 -1.30 -8.28
N LEU A 548 -23.10 -0.11 -8.77
CA LEU A 548 -23.38 0.15 -10.18
C LEU A 548 -22.16 -0.15 -11.05
N GLY A 549 -20.98 0.31 -10.62
CA GLY A 549 -19.71 0.01 -11.30
C GLY A 549 -19.44 -1.48 -11.39
N ALA A 550 -19.62 -2.20 -10.27
CA ALA A 550 -19.49 -3.65 -10.25
C ALA A 550 -20.51 -4.34 -11.19
N ALA A 551 -21.76 -3.90 -11.21
CA ALA A 551 -22.79 -4.45 -12.09
C ALA A 551 -22.47 -4.23 -13.59
N LEU A 552 -21.90 -3.08 -13.94
CA LEU A 552 -21.46 -2.78 -15.31
C LEU A 552 -20.29 -3.69 -15.74
N ILE A 553 -19.37 -4.00 -14.82
CA ILE A 553 -18.30 -4.98 -15.07
C ILE A 553 -18.90 -6.37 -15.24
N ALA A 554 -19.84 -6.76 -14.37
CA ALA A 554 -20.52 -8.05 -14.43
C ALA A 554 -21.20 -8.25 -15.80
N LEU A 555 -21.86 -7.21 -16.34
CA LEU A 555 -22.47 -7.25 -17.66
C LEU A 555 -21.43 -7.48 -18.75
N LYS A 556 -20.34 -6.70 -18.73
CA LYS A 556 -19.25 -6.81 -19.71
C LYS A 556 -18.62 -8.21 -19.69
N LYS A 557 -18.34 -8.76 -18.50
CA LYS A 557 -17.77 -10.10 -18.32
C LYS A 557 -18.70 -11.19 -18.83
N TYR A 558 -19.99 -11.04 -18.55
CA TYR A 558 -21.00 -11.93 -19.08
C TYR A 558 -21.00 -11.90 -20.62
N GLU A 559 -21.04 -10.72 -21.25
CA GLU A 559 -21.00 -10.57 -22.72
C GLU A 559 -19.73 -11.18 -23.37
N GLU A 560 -18.58 -10.99 -22.75
CA GLU A 560 -17.29 -11.55 -23.21
C GLU A 560 -17.29 -13.09 -23.22
N ALA A 561 -17.98 -13.73 -22.26
CA ALA A 561 -18.06 -15.18 -22.14
C ALA A 561 -18.86 -15.85 -23.28
N PHE A 562 -19.74 -15.11 -23.98
CA PHE A 562 -20.50 -15.63 -25.15
C PHE A 562 -19.95 -15.19 -26.51
N SER A 563 -18.94 -14.32 -26.51
CA SER A 563 -18.32 -13.81 -27.73
C SER A 563 -17.11 -14.66 -28.19
N LYS A 564 -16.76 -15.71 -27.43
CA LYS A 564 -15.78 -16.75 -27.76
C LYS A 564 -16.50 -18.06 -28.02
#